data_AF-A0A497LYD1-F1
#
_entry.id   AF-A0A497LYD1-F1
#
_cell.length_a   1.000
_cell.length_b   1.000
_cell.length_c   1.000
_cell.angle_alpha   90.00
_cell.angle_beta   90.00
_cell.angle_gamma   90.00
#
_symmetry.space_group_name_H-M   'P 1'
#
loop_
_entity.id
_entity.type
_entity.pdbx_description
1 polymer ?
#
loop_
_entity_poly.entity_id
_entity_poly.type
_entity_poly.pdbx_seq_one_letter_code
_entity_poly.pdbx_strand_id
1 'polypeptide(L)'
;MISDIERVRAIADYQFGPGAGEALFPDDISITYSKTTGRIRHIYLGEKLLASVRPSDGFLTLTIAGAERLLKLGESRFTVVVSDVAAPMVSRGRSVFAKHVVEASPEIRPG
;
A
#
# COMPACT_ATOMS: atom_id res chain seq x y z
N MET A 1 20.74 2.71 15.37
CA MET A 1 19.76 1.67 14.98
C MET A 1 18.63 2.39 14.28
N ILE A 2 18.22 1.93 13.09
CA ILE A 2 17.02 2.44 12.41
C ILE A 2 15.79 2.08 13.25
N SER A 3 14.91 3.04 13.47
CA SER A 3 13.62 2.86 14.13
C SER A 3 12.66 2.06 13.24
N ASP A 4 11.64 1.45 13.84
CA ASP A 4 10.66 0.67 13.07
C ASP A 4 9.84 1.56 12.11
N ILE A 5 9.62 2.82 12.46
CA ILE A 5 8.96 3.79 11.57
C ILE A 5 9.83 4.08 10.34
N GLU A 6 11.11 4.38 10.52
CA GLU A 6 12.06 4.55 9.41
C GLU A 6 12.12 3.30 8.54
N ARG A 7 12.04 2.10 9.14
CA ARG A 7 12.04 0.84 8.41
C ARG A 7 10.80 0.68 7.52
N VAL A 8 9.59 0.93 8.04
CA VAL A 8 8.37 0.80 7.23
C VAL A 8 8.26 1.88 6.17
N ARG A 9 8.77 3.10 6.45
CA ARG A 9 8.89 4.17 5.45
C ARG A 9 9.83 3.78 4.31
N ALA A 10 11.00 3.22 4.63
CA ALA A 10 11.93 2.74 3.62
C ALA A 10 11.34 1.63 2.74
N ILE A 11 10.54 0.71 3.32
CA ILE A 11 9.85 -0.33 2.53
C ILE A 11 8.81 0.31 1.59
N ALA A 12 8.04 1.28 2.08
CA ALA A 12 7.06 1.99 1.26
C ALA A 12 7.72 2.80 0.13
N ASP A 13 8.81 3.50 0.40
CA ASP A 13 9.56 4.23 -0.63
C ASP A 13 10.15 3.29 -1.68
N TYR A 14 10.62 2.11 -1.25
CA TYR A 14 11.10 1.08 -2.16
C TYR A 14 9.99 0.54 -3.06
N GLN A 15 8.81 0.25 -2.50
CA GLN A 15 7.73 -0.42 -3.22
C GLN A 15 6.87 0.53 -4.06
N PHE A 16 6.64 1.75 -3.59
CA PHE A 16 5.71 2.72 -4.20
C PHE A 16 6.40 4.02 -4.63
N GLY A 17 7.74 4.04 -4.59
CA GLY A 17 8.56 5.16 -5.04
C GLY A 17 8.79 6.23 -3.96
N PRO A 18 9.73 7.16 -4.21
CA PRO A 18 10.16 8.14 -3.20
C PRO A 18 9.02 9.01 -2.67
N GLY A 19 8.96 9.19 -1.35
CA GLY A 19 7.95 10.00 -0.67
C GLY A 19 6.70 9.22 -0.23
N ALA A 20 6.55 7.98 -0.69
CA ALA A 20 5.47 7.10 -0.27
C ALA A 20 5.55 6.75 1.21
N GLY A 21 6.75 6.63 1.77
CA GLY A 21 6.97 6.34 3.19
C GLY A 21 6.32 7.36 4.10
N GLU A 22 6.68 8.64 3.94
CA GLU A 22 6.13 9.74 4.75
C GLU A 22 4.62 9.93 4.51
N ALA A 23 4.17 9.81 3.26
CA ALA A 23 2.75 9.96 2.95
C ALA A 23 1.90 8.84 3.56
N LEU A 24 2.37 7.60 3.49
CA LEU A 24 1.66 6.46 4.04
C LEU A 24 1.77 6.43 5.57
N PHE A 25 2.95 6.70 6.13
CA PHE A 25 3.24 6.52 7.55
C PHE A 25 3.73 7.82 8.21
N PRO A 26 2.84 8.71 8.66
CA PRO A 26 3.22 9.89 9.46
C PRO A 26 3.78 9.49 10.84
N ASP A 27 4.27 10.45 11.63
CA ASP A 27 4.99 10.17 12.89
C ASP A 27 4.12 9.50 13.98
N ASP A 28 2.79 9.63 13.89
CA ASP A 28 1.80 9.15 14.86
C ASP A 28 1.25 7.76 14.54
N ILE A 29 1.96 6.96 13.73
CA ILE A 29 1.57 5.58 13.48
C ILE A 29 1.80 4.67 14.70
N SER A 30 1.02 3.61 14.79
CA SER A 30 1.28 2.50 15.71
C SER A 30 1.60 1.22 14.94
N ILE A 31 2.57 0.47 15.46
CA ILE A 31 3.05 -0.77 14.86
C ILE A 31 2.73 -1.93 15.81
N THR A 32 2.17 -3.00 15.27
CA THR A 32 2.01 -4.26 16.00
C THR A 32 2.93 -5.32 15.43
N TYR A 33 3.32 -6.25 16.30
CA TYR A 33 4.31 -7.27 16.00
C TYR A 33 3.69 -8.66 16.07
N SER A 34 4.24 -9.58 15.28
CA SER A 34 3.96 -11.00 15.39
C SER A 34 4.35 -11.50 16.78
N LYS A 35 3.40 -12.10 17.51
CA LYS A 35 3.66 -12.70 18.82
C LYS A 35 4.68 -13.84 18.76
N THR A 36 4.77 -14.52 17.61
CA THR A 36 5.65 -15.69 17.43
C THR A 36 7.06 -15.28 17.01
N THR A 37 7.19 -14.30 16.12
CA THR A 37 8.49 -13.97 15.50
C THR A 37 9.05 -12.61 15.92
N GLY A 38 8.29 -11.79 16.65
CA GLY A 38 8.68 -10.43 17.03
C GLY A 38 8.80 -9.45 15.86
N ARG A 39 8.44 -9.86 14.63
CA ARG A 39 8.55 -9.02 13.42
C ARG A 39 7.35 -8.09 13.28
N ILE A 40 7.57 -6.91 12.69
CA ILE A 40 6.52 -5.96 12.28
C ILE A 40 5.43 -6.69 11.50
N ARG A 41 4.16 -6.43 11.82
CA ARG A 41 3.02 -7.10 11.18
C ARG A 41 1.99 -6.14 10.64
N HIS A 42 1.46 -5.23 11.47
CA HIS A 42 0.44 -4.28 11.04
C HIS A 42 0.86 -2.86 11.41
N ILE A 43 0.58 -1.91 10.52
CA ILE A 43 0.82 -0.49 10.72
C ILE A 43 -0.52 0.25 10.67
N TYR A 44 -0.82 0.98 11.74
CA TYR A 44 -2.07 1.72 11.90
C TYR A 44 -1.81 3.22 12.02
N LEU A 45 -2.82 4.01 11.65
CA LEU A 45 -2.94 5.40 12.02
C LEU A 45 -4.23 5.59 12.80
N GLY A 46 -4.11 5.87 14.10
CA GLY A 46 -5.22 5.69 15.05
C GLY A 46 -5.74 4.25 14.99
N GLU A 47 -7.04 4.09 14.72
CA GLU A 47 -7.69 2.77 14.61
C GLU A 47 -7.68 2.20 13.17
N LYS A 48 -7.22 2.98 12.18
CA LYS A 48 -7.25 2.55 10.77
C LYS A 48 -5.99 1.77 10.43
N LEU A 49 -6.17 0.51 10.03
CA LEU A 49 -5.09 -0.28 9.45
C LEU A 49 -4.71 0.32 8.09
N LEU A 50 -3.46 0.71 7.91
CA LEU A 50 -2.96 1.27 6.65
C LEU A 50 -2.33 0.19 5.77
N ALA A 51 -1.47 -0.63 6.37
CA ALA A 51 -0.78 -1.70 5.69
C ALA A 51 -0.39 -2.83 6.63
N SER A 52 -0.13 -3.98 6.05
CA SER A 52 0.50 -5.12 6.73
C SER A 52 1.81 -5.49 6.05
N VAL A 53 2.79 -5.92 6.84
CA VAL A 53 4.05 -6.46 6.31
C VAL A 53 3.85 -7.95 6.05
N ARG A 54 4.02 -8.34 4.79
CA ARG A 54 3.88 -9.72 4.37
C ARG A 54 5.11 -10.52 4.84
N PRO A 55 4.92 -11.64 5.58
CA PRO A 55 6.05 -12.37 6.13
C PRO A 55 7.01 -13.02 5.11
N SER A 56 6.54 -13.30 3.89
CA SER A 56 7.30 -14.00 2.85
C SER A 56 8.43 -13.17 2.26
N ASP A 57 8.16 -11.90 1.98
CA ASP A 57 9.03 -11.00 1.20
C ASP A 57 9.27 -9.66 1.90
N GLY A 58 8.55 -9.35 2.97
CA GLY A 58 8.65 -8.08 3.68
C GLY A 58 7.94 -6.93 2.98
N PHE A 59 7.18 -7.16 1.91
CA PHE A 59 6.43 -6.13 1.21
C PHE A 59 5.16 -5.74 1.94
N LEU A 60 4.69 -4.54 1.64
CA LEU A 60 3.46 -3.99 2.19
C LEU A 60 2.27 -4.49 1.38
N THR A 61 1.28 -5.01 2.10
CA THR A 61 -0.06 -5.24 1.58
C THR A 61 -0.95 -4.12 2.10
N LEU A 62 -1.41 -3.26 1.19
CA LEU A 62 -2.21 -2.08 1.49
C LEU A 62 -3.65 -2.45 1.85
N THR A 63 -4.25 -1.67 2.74
CA THR A 63 -5.71 -1.57 2.86
C THR A 63 -6.23 -0.45 1.97
N ILE A 64 -7.55 -0.30 1.87
CA ILE A 64 -8.16 0.86 1.20
C ILE A 64 -7.69 2.18 1.85
N ALA A 65 -7.60 2.25 3.18
CA ALA A 65 -7.14 3.46 3.87
C ALA A 65 -5.67 3.79 3.52
N GLY A 66 -4.81 2.78 3.38
CA GLY A 66 -3.43 2.98 2.92
C GLY A 66 -3.37 3.45 1.45
N ALA A 67 -4.14 2.82 0.57
CA ALA A 67 -4.21 3.19 -0.84
C ALA A 67 -4.73 4.63 -1.04
N GLU A 68 -5.76 5.05 -0.30
CA GLU A 68 -6.29 6.43 -0.33
C GLU A 68 -5.25 7.47 0.07
N ARG A 69 -4.34 7.14 1.00
CA ARG A 69 -3.25 8.05 1.38
C ARG A 69 -2.20 8.18 0.28
N LEU A 70 -1.82 7.07 -0.37
CA LEU A 70 -0.89 7.11 -1.50
C LEU A 70 -1.45 7.90 -2.68
N LEU A 71 -2.74 7.76 -2.98
CA LEU A 71 -3.40 8.53 -4.05
C LEU A 71 -3.33 10.05 -3.84
N LYS A 72 -3.29 10.52 -2.58
CA LYS A 72 -3.17 11.94 -2.26
C LYS A 72 -1.78 12.54 -2.52
N LEU A 73 -0.76 11.71 -2.77
CA LEU A 73 0.58 12.19 -3.14
C LEU A 73 0.59 12.88 -4.53
N GLY A 74 -0.51 12.77 -5.29
CA GLY A 74 -0.74 13.58 -6.49
C GLY A 74 -0.06 13.10 -7.75
N GLU A 75 0.77 12.06 -7.67
CA GLU A 75 1.51 11.55 -8.83
C GLU A 75 0.81 10.39 -9.56
N SER A 76 -0.36 9.92 -9.09
CA SER A 76 -1.12 8.80 -9.67
C SER A 76 -0.27 7.55 -10.00
N ARG A 77 0.88 7.38 -9.33
CA ARG A 77 1.77 6.25 -9.54
C ARG A 77 1.12 4.97 -9.00
N PHE A 78 1.43 3.85 -9.63
CA PHE A 78 0.90 2.53 -9.26
C PHE A 78 -0.63 2.45 -9.26
N THR A 79 -1.28 3.16 -10.18
CA THR A 79 -2.74 3.12 -10.38
C THR A 79 -3.11 2.38 -11.66
N VAL A 80 -4.32 1.83 -11.66
CA VAL A 80 -4.94 1.20 -12.83
C VAL A 80 -6.33 1.81 -13.01
N VAL A 81 -6.53 2.48 -14.14
CA VAL A 81 -7.83 3.03 -14.53
C VAL A 81 -8.60 1.94 -15.26
N VAL A 82 -9.81 1.67 -14.79
CA VAL A 82 -10.70 0.66 -15.37
C VAL A 82 -11.90 1.33 -16.04
N SER A 83 -12.49 0.64 -17.00
CA SER A 83 -13.69 1.15 -17.68
C SER A 83 -14.90 1.21 -16.74
N ASP A 84 -15.84 2.10 -17.04
CA ASP A 84 -17.10 2.25 -16.29
C ASP A 84 -17.91 0.96 -16.21
N VAL A 85 -17.76 0.07 -17.20
CA VAL A 85 -18.40 -1.25 -17.23
C VAL A 85 -17.85 -2.16 -16.12
N ALA A 86 -16.55 -2.09 -15.84
CA ALA A 86 -15.90 -2.92 -14.83
C ALA A 86 -15.96 -2.31 -13.42
N ALA A 87 -16.02 -0.98 -13.31
CA ALA A 87 -15.95 -0.27 -12.03
C ALA A 87 -16.91 -0.81 -10.93
N PRO A 88 -18.20 -1.13 -11.20
CA PRO A 88 -19.12 -1.67 -10.19
C PRO A 88 -18.73 -3.05 -9.65
N MET A 89 -18.03 -3.86 -10.44
CA MET A 89 -17.55 -5.18 -10.02
C MET A 89 -16.27 -5.04 -9.21
N VAL A 90 -15.36 -4.18 -9.64
CA VAL A 90 -14.08 -3.93 -8.96
C VAL A 90 -14.31 -3.28 -7.60
N SER A 91 -15.24 -2.33 -7.48
CA SER A 91 -15.60 -1.68 -6.21
C SER A 91 -16.18 -2.65 -5.17
N ARG A 92 -16.71 -3.81 -5.61
CA ARG A 92 -17.16 -4.91 -4.74
C ARG A 92 -16.05 -5.91 -4.40
N GLY A 93 -14.80 -5.59 -4.74
CA GLY A 93 -13.63 -6.43 -4.46
C GLY A 93 -13.40 -7.56 -5.47
N ARG A 94 -13.99 -7.49 -6.68
CA ARG A 94 -13.71 -8.46 -7.75
C ARG A 94 -12.44 -8.07 -8.51
N SER A 95 -11.77 -9.07 -9.07
CA SER A 95 -10.56 -8.87 -9.89
C SER A 95 -10.83 -8.05 -11.16
N VAL A 96 -9.83 -7.26 -11.57
CA VAL A 96 -9.81 -6.53 -12.85
C VAL A 96 -9.33 -7.49 -13.95
N PHE A 97 -10.08 -7.59 -15.05
CA PHE A 97 -9.63 -8.30 -16.25
C PHE A 97 -8.92 -7.33 -17.22
N ALA A 98 -7.86 -7.79 -17.88
CA ALA A 98 -7.02 -6.96 -18.76
C ALA A 98 -7.82 -6.20 -19.85
N LYS A 99 -8.87 -6.82 -20.42
CA LYS A 99 -9.74 -6.18 -21.42
C LYS A 99 -10.52 -4.96 -20.94
N HIS A 100 -10.55 -4.71 -19.63
CA HIS A 100 -11.25 -3.58 -19.02
C HIS A 100 -10.29 -2.51 -18.47
N VAL A 101 -8.98 -2.68 -18.65
CA VAL A 101 -7.98 -1.67 -18.29
C VAL A 101 -7.96 -0.60 -19.39
N VAL A 102 -8.14 0.66 -18.99
CA VAL A 102 -8.07 1.84 -19.86
C VAL A 102 -6.66 2.42 -19.85
N GLU A 103 -6.07 2.52 -18.67
CA GLU A 103 -4.73 3.05 -18.45
C GLU A 103 -4.11 2.35 -17.22
N ALA A 104 -2.79 2.19 -17.22
CA ALA A 104 -2.04 1.69 -16.08
C ALA A 104 -0.71 2.44 -15.97
N SER A 105 -0.28 2.76 -14.75
CA SER A 105 1.00 3.42 -14.54
C SER A 105 2.16 2.58 -15.11
N PRO A 106 3.09 3.17 -15.88
CA PRO A 106 4.16 2.42 -16.56
C PRO A 106 5.17 1.77 -15.61
N GLU A 107 5.26 2.25 -14.37
CA GLU A 107 6.13 1.69 -13.32
C GLU A 107 5.64 0.37 -12.72
N ILE A 108 4.39 -0.04 -12.99
CA ILE A 108 3.82 -1.27 -12.44
C ILE A 108 4.60 -2.50 -12.93
N ARG A 109 4.93 -3.40 -12.00
CA ARG A 109 5.60 -4.68 -12.27
C ARG A 109 4.74 -5.86 -11.78
N PRO A 110 4.85 -7.05 -12.39
CA PRO A 110 4.27 -8.28 -11.84
C PRO A 110 4.84 -8.57 -10.45
N GLY A 111 3.99 -8.90 -9.48
CA GLY A 111 4.38 -9.20 -8.08
C GLY A 111 3.25 -9.77 -7.25
#